data_AF-A0A9D6WKK0-F1
#
_entry.id   AF-A0A9D6WKK0-F1
#
_cell.length_a   1.000
_cell.length_b   1.000
_cell.length_c   1.000
_cell.angle_alpha   90.00
_cell.angle_beta   90.00
_cell.angle_gamma   90.00
#
_symmetry.space_group_name_H-M   'P 1'
#
loop_
_entity.id
_entity.type
_entity.pdbx_description
1 polymer ?
#
loop_
_entity_poly.entity_id
_entity_poly.type
_entity_poly.pdbx_seq_one_letter_code
_entity_poly.pdbx_strand_id
1 'polypeptide(L)'
;MNKPTRRINLYLLNFALLFTHEIDSAFWKEWELFGIPGEIQVFLVLNFLLLLVALYGFKQVILGAPRAFAFSILLAASGVFAFCIHAYFIATGHPQFTLPVSMAILVLTLIVSIAQGIFAFIELWR
;
A
#
# COMPACT_ATOMS: atom_id res chain seq x y z
N MET A 1 15.52 12.30 -21.77
CA MET A 1 15.78 11.87 -20.36
C MET A 1 14.94 10.64 -20.10
N ASN A 2 15.52 9.44 -20.13
CA ASN A 2 14.77 8.20 -19.87
C ASN A 2 14.37 8.21 -18.39
N LYS A 3 13.08 8.44 -18.10
CA LYS A 3 12.58 8.28 -16.73
C LYS A 3 12.89 6.85 -16.28
N PRO A 4 13.34 6.63 -15.04
CA PRO A 4 13.57 5.28 -14.53
C PRO A 4 12.23 4.53 -14.49
N THR A 5 11.95 3.75 -15.53
CA THR A 5 10.72 2.98 -15.75
C THR A 5 10.46 2.02 -14.60
N ARG A 6 11.51 1.49 -13.97
CA ARG A 6 11.40 0.59 -12.82
C ARG A 6 10.69 1.21 -11.62
N ARG A 7 11.06 2.44 -11.21
CA ARG A 7 10.43 3.11 -10.07
C ARG A 7 8.95 3.36 -10.32
N ILE A 8 8.61 3.81 -11.53
CA ILE A 8 7.23 4.02 -11.96
C ILE A 8 6.43 2.72 -11.89
N ASN A 9 6.98 1.63 -12.45
CA ASN A 9 6.30 0.34 -12.51
C ASN A 9 6.12 -0.29 -11.12
N LEU A 10 7.13 -0.22 -10.25
CA LEU A 10 7.02 -0.69 -8.86
C LEU A 10 5.96 0.10 -8.10
N TYR A 11 5.97 1.44 -8.23
CA TYR A 11 4.97 2.28 -7.59
C TYR A 11 3.55 1.94 -8.07
N LEU A 12 3.38 1.80 -9.39
CA LEU A 12 2.08 1.48 -9.99
C LEU A 12 1.56 0.11 -9.53
N LEU A 13 2.43 -0.92 -9.52
CA LEU A 13 2.06 -2.26 -9.08
C LEU A 13 1.74 -2.29 -7.59
N ASN A 14 2.57 -1.64 -6.76
CA ASN A 14 2.34 -1.58 -5.32
C ASN A 14 1.05 -0.83 -4.98
N PHE A 15 0.81 0.29 -5.67
CA PHE A 15 -0.44 1.04 -5.57
C PHE A 15 -1.64 0.14 -5.93
N ALA A 16 -1.58 -0.57 -7.05
CA ALA A 16 -2.68 -1.46 -7.46
C ALA A 16 -2.94 -2.56 -6.42
N LEU A 17 -1.89 -3.19 -5.88
CA LEU A 17 -2.01 -4.22 -4.85
C LEU A 17 -2.61 -3.66 -3.55
N LEU A 18 -2.07 -2.56 -3.04
CA LEU A 18 -2.49 -1.96 -1.79
C LEU A 18 -3.94 -1.47 -1.86
N PHE A 19 -4.34 -0.81 -2.95
CA PHE A 19 -5.73 -0.34 -3.09
C PHE A 19 -6.71 -1.46 -3.45
N THR A 20 -6.26 -2.56 -4.06
CA THR A 20 -7.08 -3.79 -4.15
C THR A 20 -7.30 -4.38 -2.76
N HIS A 21 -6.27 -4.36 -1.92
CA HIS A 21 -6.40 -4.76 -0.52
C HIS A 21 -7.38 -3.85 0.24
N GLU A 22 -7.35 -2.53 0.07
CA GLU A 22 -8.35 -1.63 0.70
C GLU A 22 -9.79 -1.92 0.26
N ILE A 23 -10.00 -2.36 -0.99
CA ILE A 23 -11.31 -2.83 -1.46
C ILE A 23 -11.74 -4.10 -0.72
N ASP A 24 -10.82 -5.04 -0.53
CA ASP A 24 -11.06 -6.25 0.28
C ASP A 24 -11.29 -5.89 1.76
N SER A 25 -10.57 -4.90 2.30
CA SER A 25 -10.73 -4.39 3.66
C SER A 25 -12.10 -3.77 3.89
N ALA A 26 -12.64 -3.08 2.89
CA ALA A 26 -14.01 -2.59 2.94
C ALA A 26 -15.04 -3.74 2.99
N PHE A 27 -14.82 -4.83 2.24
CA PHE A 27 -15.67 -6.03 2.29
C PHE A 27 -15.63 -6.70 3.67
N TRP A 28 -14.44 -6.83 4.26
CA TRP A 28 -14.24 -7.41 5.59
C TRP A 28 -14.59 -6.47 6.75
N LYS A 29 -15.08 -5.27 6.46
CA LYS A 29 -15.42 -4.25 7.46
C LYS A 29 -14.27 -3.98 8.41
N GLU A 30 -13.08 -3.75 7.85
CA GLU A 30 -11.84 -3.56 8.62
C GLU A 30 -11.95 -2.47 9.70
N TRP A 31 -12.82 -1.48 9.53
CA TRP A 31 -13.13 -0.51 10.58
C TRP A 31 -13.61 -1.15 11.90
N GLU A 32 -14.28 -2.30 11.86
CA GLU A 32 -14.67 -3.07 13.06
C GLU A 32 -13.44 -3.70 13.74
N LEU A 33 -12.47 -4.17 12.96
CA LEU A 33 -11.20 -4.72 13.48
C LEU A 33 -10.34 -3.66 14.17
N PHE A 34 -10.31 -2.45 13.60
CA PHE A 34 -9.56 -1.33 14.17
C PHE A 34 -10.36 -0.48 15.17
N GLY A 35 -11.64 -0.77 15.39
CA GLY A 35 -12.51 0.01 16.28
C GLY A 35 -12.70 1.46 15.81
N ILE A 36 -12.67 1.70 14.49
CA ILE A 36 -12.84 3.04 13.91
C ILE A 36 -14.34 3.44 14.02
N PRO A 37 -14.66 4.57 14.69
CA PRO A 37 -16.04 5.03 14.82
C PRO A 37 -16.57 5.57 13.48
N GLY A 38 -17.89 5.58 13.32
CA GLY A 38 -18.53 6.09 12.09
C GLY A 38 -18.51 5.10 10.91
N GLU A 39 -18.06 3.86 11.15
CA GLU A 39 -18.18 2.72 10.24
C GLU A 39 -17.66 3.04 8.82
N ILE A 40 -18.42 2.64 7.79
CA ILE A 40 -18.07 2.86 6.39
C ILE A 40 -17.90 4.35 6.04
N GLN A 41 -18.57 5.28 6.73
CA GLN A 41 -18.49 6.71 6.40
C GLN A 41 -17.08 7.26 6.65
N VAL A 42 -16.54 7.01 7.84
CA VAL A 42 -15.18 7.43 8.19
C VAL A 42 -14.15 6.61 7.40
N PHE A 43 -14.39 5.30 7.24
CA PHE A 43 -13.50 4.44 6.45
C PHE A 43 -13.35 4.94 5.01
N LEU A 44 -14.43 5.34 4.35
CA LEU A 44 -14.40 5.91 3.00
C LEU A 44 -13.62 7.23 2.93
N VAL A 45 -13.82 8.13 3.90
CA VAL A 45 -13.07 9.41 3.94
C VAL A 45 -11.58 9.14 4.10
N LEU A 46 -11.19 8.26 5.03
CA LEU A 46 -9.79 7.88 5.23
C LEU A 46 -9.20 7.27 3.95
N ASN A 47 -9.90 6.32 3.34
CA ASN A 47 -9.47 5.69 2.10
C ASN A 47 -9.34 6.68 0.93
N PHE A 48 -10.26 7.63 0.81
CA PHE A 48 -10.17 8.70 -0.18
C PHE A 48 -8.94 9.59 0.04
N LEU A 49 -8.63 9.96 1.28
CA LEU A 49 -7.43 10.72 1.61
C LEU A 49 -6.14 9.93 1.29
N LEU A 50 -6.11 8.64 1.63
CA LEU A 50 -5.00 7.74 1.28
C LEU A 50 -4.82 7.65 -0.25
N LEU A 51 -5.93 7.52 -0.99
CA LEU A 51 -5.93 7.50 -2.45
C LEU A 51 -5.34 8.78 -3.05
N LEU A 52 -5.74 9.95 -2.54
CA LEU A 52 -5.19 11.23 -2.98
C LEU A 52 -3.68 11.32 -2.73
N VAL A 53 -3.22 10.90 -1.54
CA VAL A 53 -1.79 10.90 -1.19
C VAL A 53 -1.00 9.98 -2.10
N ALA A 54 -1.49 8.77 -2.35
CA ALA A 54 -0.82 7.80 -3.20
C ALA A 54 -0.81 8.21 -4.69
N LEU A 55 -1.91 8.74 -5.22
CA LEU A 55 -1.95 9.27 -6.58
C LEU A 55 -1.07 10.51 -6.75
N TYR A 56 -1.03 11.39 -5.75
CA TYR A 56 -0.09 12.51 -5.75
C TYR A 56 1.36 12.02 -5.75
N GLY A 57 1.67 11.00 -4.96
CA GLY A 57 2.98 10.35 -4.95
C GLY A 57 3.34 9.75 -6.30
N PHE A 58 2.39 9.07 -6.96
CA PHE A 58 2.59 8.55 -8.32
C PHE A 58 2.91 9.65 -9.33
N LYS A 59 2.19 10.79 -9.26
CA LYS A 59 2.52 11.99 -10.05
C LYS A 59 3.96 12.45 -9.78
N GLN A 60 4.42 12.51 -8.53
CA GLN A 60 5.81 12.89 -8.21
C GLN A 60 6.82 11.93 -8.85
N VAL A 61 6.55 10.62 -8.78
CA VAL A 61 7.41 9.58 -9.36
C VAL A 61 7.47 9.71 -10.88
N ILE A 62 6.33 9.91 -11.55
CA ILE A 62 6.29 10.14 -13.01
C ILE A 62 7.06 11.41 -13.38
N LEU A 63 6.94 12.48 -12.62
CA LEU A 63 7.63 13.74 -12.94
C LEU A 63 9.13 13.70 -12.61
N GLY A 64 9.62 12.65 -11.95
CA GLY A 64 11.00 12.60 -11.46
C GLY A 64 11.30 13.68 -10.42
N ALA A 65 10.30 14.11 -9.66
CA ALA A 65 10.43 15.21 -8.72
C ALA A 65 11.32 14.83 -7.51
N PRO A 66 11.94 15.80 -6.80
CA PRO A 66 12.78 15.52 -5.64
C PRO A 66 12.07 14.70 -4.53
N ARG A 67 10.75 14.84 -4.43
CA ARG A 67 9.92 14.11 -3.44
C ARG A 67 9.57 12.68 -3.86
N ALA A 68 9.93 12.24 -5.07
CA ALA A 68 9.61 10.90 -5.56
C ALA A 68 10.13 9.79 -4.62
N PHE A 69 11.33 9.97 -4.05
CA PHE A 69 11.89 9.04 -3.06
C PHE A 69 10.99 8.91 -1.83
N ALA A 70 10.60 10.03 -1.22
CA ALA A 70 9.78 10.04 -0.01
C ALA A 70 8.43 9.34 -0.24
N PHE A 71 7.77 9.59 -1.37
CA PHE A 71 6.52 8.91 -1.71
C PHE A 71 6.72 7.41 -2.01
N SER A 72 7.82 7.02 -2.66
CA SER A 72 8.15 5.60 -2.87
C SER A 72 8.37 4.87 -1.54
N ILE A 73 9.05 5.49 -0.58
CA ILE A 73 9.22 4.90 0.76
C ILE A 73 7.90 4.86 1.52
N LEU A 74 7.10 5.93 1.47
CA LEU A 74 5.80 5.97 2.14
C LEU A 74 4.89 4.84 1.68
N LEU A 75 4.70 4.66 0.37
CA LEU A 75 3.84 3.60 -0.16
C LEU A 75 4.39 2.20 0.15
N ALA A 76 5.71 2.01 0.10
CA ALA A 76 6.34 0.75 0.49
C ALA A 76 6.13 0.45 1.98
N ALA A 77 6.29 1.45 2.85
CA ALA A 77 6.05 1.31 4.28
C ALA A 77 4.59 0.94 4.57
N SER A 78 3.63 1.56 3.87
CA SER A 78 2.20 1.23 3.99
C SER A 78 1.92 -0.24 3.63
N GLY A 79 2.52 -0.78 2.56
CA GLY A 79 2.31 -2.17 2.18
C GLY A 79 2.95 -3.17 3.15
N VAL A 80 4.13 -2.85 3.71
CA VAL A 80 4.71 -3.66 4.80
C VAL A 80 3.80 -3.61 6.03
N PHE A 81 3.31 -2.42 6.40
CA PHE A 81 2.40 -2.23 7.52
C PHE A 81 1.11 -3.06 7.37
N ALA A 82 0.47 -3.01 6.19
CA ALA A 82 -0.72 -3.80 5.88
C ALA A 82 -0.47 -5.30 6.10
N PHE A 83 0.60 -5.86 5.52
CA PHE A 83 0.94 -7.26 5.75
C PHE A 83 1.13 -7.58 7.24
N CYS A 84 1.90 -6.75 7.96
CA CYS A 84 2.19 -6.99 9.37
C CYS A 84 0.94 -6.95 10.26
N ILE A 85 0.04 -5.99 10.05
CA ILE A 85 -1.16 -5.86 10.88
C ILE A 85 -2.16 -7.00 10.60
N HIS A 86 -2.29 -7.44 9.35
CA HIS A 86 -3.13 -8.60 9.02
C HIS A 86 -2.53 -9.92 9.51
N ALA A 87 -1.21 -10.09 9.41
CA ALA A 87 -0.54 -11.23 10.02
C ALA A 87 -0.78 -11.29 11.54
N TYR A 88 -0.73 -10.13 12.21
CA TYR A 88 -1.07 -10.03 13.63
C TYR A 88 -2.54 -10.41 13.91
N PHE A 89 -3.50 -9.83 13.19
CA PHE A 89 -4.92 -10.14 13.38
C PHE A 89 -5.22 -11.62 13.18
N ILE A 90 -4.72 -12.22 12.08
CA ILE A 90 -4.86 -13.65 11.80
C ILE A 90 -4.26 -14.49 12.94
N ALA A 91 -3.06 -14.14 13.41
CA ALA A 91 -2.40 -14.85 14.51
C ALA A 91 -3.17 -14.75 15.84
N THR A 92 -3.95 -13.69 16.04
CA THR A 92 -4.80 -13.47 17.23
C THR A 92 -6.23 -14.00 17.10
N GLY A 93 -6.56 -14.72 16.02
CA GLY A 93 -7.86 -15.39 15.86
C GLY A 93 -8.91 -14.60 15.09
N HIS A 94 -8.51 -13.58 14.33
CA HIS A 94 -9.38 -12.83 13.40
C HIS A 94 -9.18 -13.36 11.98
N PRO A 95 -10.04 -14.28 11.48
CA PRO A 95 -9.81 -15.01 10.23
C PRO A 95 -10.13 -14.21 8.96
N GLN A 96 -10.42 -12.91 9.07
CA GLN A 96 -10.58 -12.02 7.93
C GLN A 96 -9.33 -12.10 7.04
N PHE A 97 -9.50 -11.90 5.73
CA PHE A 97 -8.42 -11.96 4.74
C PHE A 97 -7.74 -13.33 4.55
N THR A 98 -8.27 -14.43 5.10
CA THR A 98 -7.72 -15.78 4.89
C THR A 98 -8.14 -16.45 3.58
N LEU A 99 -8.97 -15.79 2.76
CA LEU A 99 -9.30 -16.28 1.42
C LEU A 99 -8.03 -16.36 0.55
N PRO A 100 -7.93 -17.33 -0.38
CA PRO A 100 -6.71 -17.54 -1.15
C PRO A 100 -6.22 -16.30 -1.90
N VAL A 101 -7.14 -15.53 -2.50
CA VAL A 101 -6.80 -14.32 -3.26
C VAL A 101 -6.42 -13.16 -2.34
N SER A 102 -7.11 -12.98 -1.20
CA SER A 102 -6.76 -12.00 -0.17
C SER A 102 -5.34 -12.21 0.36
N MET A 103 -5.00 -13.46 0.71
CA MET A 103 -3.65 -13.84 1.14
C MET A 103 -2.61 -13.59 0.04
N ALA A 104 -2.94 -13.93 -1.22
CA ALA A 104 -2.04 -13.65 -2.34
C ALA A 104 -1.79 -12.14 -2.51
N ILE A 105 -2.82 -11.30 -2.40
CA ILE A 105 -2.70 -9.84 -2.46
C ILE A 105 -1.80 -9.35 -1.32
N LEU A 106 -2.00 -9.79 -0.08
CA LEU A 106 -1.17 -9.38 1.07
C LEU A 106 0.30 -9.79 0.90
N VAL A 107 0.56 -11.04 0.51
CA VAL A 107 1.93 -11.54 0.28
C VAL A 107 2.62 -10.79 -0.86
N LEU A 108 1.92 -10.57 -1.98
CA LEU A 108 2.45 -9.79 -3.10
C LEU A 108 2.68 -8.32 -2.70
N THR A 109 1.80 -7.73 -1.91
CA THR A 109 1.96 -6.37 -1.37
C THR A 109 3.25 -6.26 -0.56
N LEU A 110 3.55 -7.24 0.29
CA LEU A 110 4.81 -7.30 1.04
C LEU A 110 6.02 -7.39 0.11
N ILE A 111 6.02 -8.36 -0.81
CA ILE A 111 7.16 -8.60 -1.73
C ILE A 111 7.46 -7.35 -2.56
N VAL A 112 6.42 -6.75 -3.17
CA VAL A 112 6.56 -5.57 -4.00
C VAL A 112 6.97 -4.35 -3.18
N SER A 113 6.45 -4.21 -1.95
CA SER A 113 6.84 -3.13 -1.04
C SER A 113 8.30 -3.20 -0.63
N ILE A 114 8.81 -4.39 -0.27
CA ILE A 114 10.24 -4.59 0.03
C ILE A 114 11.09 -4.24 -1.19
N ALA A 115 10.73 -4.75 -2.37
CA ALA A 115 11.44 -4.44 -3.61
C ALA A 115 11.45 -2.94 -3.91
N GLN A 116 10.30 -2.27 -3.82
CA GLN A 116 10.17 -0.83 -4.01
C GLN A 116 11.04 -0.04 -3.03
N GLY A 117 11.04 -0.41 -1.75
CA GLY A 117 11.88 0.22 -0.73
C GLY A 117 13.36 0.10 -1.06
N ILE A 118 13.84 -1.12 -1.32
CA ILE A 118 15.25 -1.39 -1.68
C ILE A 118 15.68 -0.57 -2.91
N PHE A 119 14.88 -0.59 -3.98
CA PHE A 119 15.23 0.16 -5.19
C PHE A 119 15.15 1.68 -5.02
N ALA A 120 14.22 2.18 -4.19
CA ALA A 120 14.17 3.60 -3.86
C ALA A 120 15.47 4.04 -3.14
N PHE A 121 15.99 3.24 -2.22
CA PHE A 121 17.28 3.51 -1.56
C PHE A 121 18.47 3.43 -2.52
N ILE A 122 18.54 2.40 -3.36
CA ILE A 122 19.64 2.27 -4.34
C ILE A 122 19.70 3.47 -5.28
N GLU A 123 18.54 3.95 -5.73
CA GLU A 123 18.44 5.09 -6.64
C GLU A 123 18.64 6.45 -5.98
N LEU A 124 18.70 6.53 -4.64
CA LEU A 124 19.05 7.76 -3.92
C LEU A 124 20.55 8.06 -4.01
N TRP A 125 21.38 7.02 -4.13
CA TRP A 125 22.84 7.09 -4.13
C TRP A 125 23.47 7.08 -5.53
N ARG A 126 22.66 7.17 -6.58
CA ARG A 126 23.07 7.22 -7.99
C ARG A 126 22.81 8.61 -8.57
#